data_AF-C6DYZ7-F1
#
_entry.id   AF-C6DYZ7-F1
#
_cell.length_a   1.000
_cell.length_b   1.000
_cell.length_c   1.000
_cell.angle_alpha   90.00
_cell.angle_beta   90.00
_cell.angle_gamma   90.00
#
_symmetry.space_group_name_H-M   'P 1'
#
loop_
_entity.id
_entity.type
_entity.pdbx_description
1 polymer ?
#
loop_
_entity_poly.entity_id
_entity_poly.type
_entity_poly.pdbx_seq_one_letter_code
_entity_poly.pdbx_strand_id
1 'polypeptide(L)'
;MKIGRNDLCPCGSGIKYKKCCAGKDETGGEPAGMGEVMGELRQLLQGQSFGSLEDANAFIGNFIQKSSQAPIDDFHGLSSEQMHRLLHFPFETPELVTFASRIDIAPEAPIMTLFRLLADAIGEEGLKATATGNLPRNFCRDAALAFLGEEGYRKRTRYGGINAEPDFSELHVTRLTADLAGLTRKYKGKFILGSECRKILVKDGLPGIYPRLLRAFAREYNWGYKDRYQEFSIIQHSFLFTLYLLQRFGAEWRTSTFYADIFLRAFPAVLGEARPYPFESAEEQITRCYTIRALDRFAEFLGLVEIERDPADKYANEFRLRKLPLVDHVVHFHA
;
A
#
# COMPACT_ATOMS: atom_id res chain seq x y z
N MET A 1 -19.92 9.27 10.44
CA MET A 1 -18.68 9.79 9.80
C MET A 1 -19.07 10.72 8.66
N LYS A 2 -18.45 11.89 8.52
CA LYS A 2 -18.60 12.73 7.32
C LYS A 2 -17.45 12.38 6.36
N ILE A 3 -17.77 11.89 5.17
CA ILE A 3 -16.78 11.55 4.14
C ILE A 3 -16.28 12.85 3.50
N GLY A 4 -14.95 13.04 3.44
CA GLY A 4 -14.33 14.17 2.78
C GLY A 4 -14.44 14.07 1.26
N ARG A 5 -14.57 15.20 0.57
CA ARG A 5 -14.68 15.24 -0.91
C ARG A 5 -13.51 14.56 -1.63
N ASN A 6 -12.33 14.52 -1.03
CA ASN A 6 -11.12 13.91 -1.60
C ASN A 6 -10.88 12.47 -1.14
N ASP A 7 -11.67 11.95 -0.20
CA ASP A 7 -11.56 10.56 0.28
C ASP A 7 -12.07 9.60 -0.81
N LEU A 8 -11.71 8.31 -0.75
CA LEU A 8 -12.27 7.32 -1.68
C LEU A 8 -13.79 7.18 -1.50
N CYS A 9 -14.54 7.00 -2.60
CA CYS A 9 -15.99 6.77 -2.46
C CYS A 9 -16.24 5.43 -1.74
N PRO A 10 -17.14 5.41 -0.72
CA PRO A 10 -17.56 4.17 -0.04
C PRO A 10 -18.24 3.13 -0.95
N CYS A 11 -18.58 3.46 -2.20
CA CYS A 11 -19.15 2.47 -3.13
C CYS A 11 -18.12 1.45 -3.65
N GLY A 12 -16.85 1.57 -3.26
CA GLY A 12 -15.80 0.64 -3.68
C GLY A 12 -15.24 0.90 -5.09
N SER A 13 -15.66 1.97 -5.77
CA SER A 13 -15.22 2.27 -7.15
C SER A 13 -13.74 2.66 -7.27
N GLY A 14 -13.01 2.79 -6.15
CA GLY A 14 -11.58 3.13 -6.16
C GLY A 14 -11.24 4.54 -6.66
N ILE A 15 -12.18 5.49 -6.67
CA ILE A 15 -11.91 6.91 -7.03
C ILE A 15 -12.43 7.86 -5.95
N LYS A 16 -11.97 9.11 -5.98
CA LYS A 16 -12.35 10.15 -5.00
C LYS A 16 -13.87 10.37 -4.96
N TYR A 17 -14.45 10.54 -3.78
CA TYR A 17 -15.89 10.69 -3.53
C TYR A 17 -16.52 11.77 -4.40
N LYS A 18 -15.86 12.93 -4.54
CA LYS A 18 -16.29 14.04 -5.42
C LYS A 18 -16.36 13.69 -6.91
N LYS A 19 -15.59 12.69 -7.36
CA LYS A 19 -15.53 12.22 -8.75
C LYS A 19 -16.41 10.98 -8.98
N CYS A 20 -16.98 10.42 -7.93
CA CYS A 20 -17.88 9.28 -8.01
C CYS A 20 -19.26 9.71 -7.49
N CYS A 21 -19.61 9.27 -6.29
CA CYS A 21 -20.95 9.32 -5.74
C CYS A 21 -21.45 10.75 -5.46
N ALA A 22 -20.56 11.68 -5.10
CA ALA A 22 -20.94 13.08 -4.89
C ALA A 22 -20.97 13.94 -6.16
N GLY A 23 -20.39 13.46 -7.27
CA GLY A 23 -20.46 14.15 -8.57
C GLY A 23 -21.72 13.80 -9.37
N LYS A 24 -22.52 12.85 -8.88
CA LYS A 24 -23.69 12.29 -9.59
C LYS A 24 -24.96 13.06 -9.39
N ASP A 25 -25.05 13.87 -8.34
CA ASP A 25 -26.15 14.82 -8.14
C ASP A 25 -26.24 15.84 -9.30
N GLU A 26 -25.16 16.02 -10.08
CA GLU A 26 -25.12 16.94 -11.24
C GLU A 26 -25.25 16.26 -12.62
N THR A 27 -25.06 14.94 -12.75
CA THR A 27 -24.97 14.27 -14.08
C THR A 27 -25.64 12.89 -14.23
N GLY A 28 -26.31 12.35 -13.20
CA GLY A 28 -27.22 11.21 -13.35
C GLY A 28 -26.61 9.85 -13.75
N GLY A 29 -25.28 9.69 -13.76
CA GLY A 29 -24.63 8.42 -14.13
C GLY A 29 -24.57 7.43 -12.96
N GLU A 30 -25.04 6.19 -13.11
CA GLU A 30 -24.98 5.13 -12.09
C GLU A 30 -23.52 4.66 -11.79
N PRO A 31 -23.17 4.19 -10.57
CA PRO A 31 -21.80 3.72 -10.26
C PRO A 31 -21.42 2.49 -11.06
N ALA A 32 -20.17 2.44 -11.55
CA ALA A 32 -19.60 1.24 -12.15
C ALA A 32 -19.72 0.08 -11.14
N GLY A 33 -20.33 -1.04 -11.56
CA GLY A 33 -20.65 -2.20 -10.71
C GLY A 33 -22.07 -2.21 -10.11
N MET A 34 -22.66 -1.05 -9.79
CA MET A 34 -24.06 -0.99 -9.32
C MET A 34 -25.08 -1.08 -10.46
N GLY A 35 -24.70 -0.69 -11.69
CA GLY A 35 -25.60 -0.76 -12.85
C GLY A 35 -26.08 -2.18 -13.17
N GLU A 36 -25.19 -3.18 -13.08
CA GLU A 36 -25.54 -4.59 -13.32
C GLU A 36 -26.41 -5.15 -12.19
N VAL A 37 -26.02 -4.94 -10.93
CA VAL A 37 -26.82 -5.38 -9.75
C VAL A 37 -28.21 -4.72 -9.75
N MET A 38 -28.30 -3.43 -10.10
CA MET A 38 -29.58 -2.74 -10.21
C MET A 38 -30.38 -3.18 -11.45
N GLY A 39 -29.71 -3.58 -12.53
CA GLY A 39 -30.33 -4.19 -13.70
C GLY A 39 -30.97 -5.54 -13.37
N GLU A 40 -30.24 -6.43 -12.69
CA GLU A 40 -30.75 -7.71 -12.20
C GLU A 40 -31.90 -7.53 -11.22
N LEU A 41 -31.78 -6.57 -10.29
CA LEU A 41 -32.86 -6.24 -9.35
C LEU A 41 -34.11 -5.78 -10.09
N ARG A 42 -33.99 -4.90 -11.09
CA ARG A 42 -35.13 -4.45 -11.92
C ARG A 42 -35.79 -5.63 -12.64
N GLN A 43 -35.02 -6.58 -13.15
CA GLN A 43 -35.55 -7.77 -13.82
C GLN A 43 -36.29 -8.69 -12.84
N LEU A 44 -35.75 -8.92 -11.64
CA LEU A 44 -36.40 -9.71 -10.60
C LEU A 44 -37.70 -9.07 -10.09
N LEU A 45 -37.73 -7.75 -9.98
CA LEU A 45 -38.93 -7.01 -9.57
C LEU A 45 -40.07 -7.09 -10.59
N GLN A 46 -39.78 -7.21 -11.89
CA GLN A 46 -40.81 -7.32 -12.94
C GLN A 46 -41.67 -8.59 -12.83
N GLY A 47 -41.19 -9.63 -12.12
CA GLY A 47 -41.89 -10.91 -11.95
C GLY A 47 -42.46 -11.15 -10.55
N GLN A 48 -42.35 -10.19 -9.62
CA GLN A 48 -42.80 -10.36 -8.24
C GLN A 48 -43.96 -9.44 -7.87
N SER A 49 -44.91 -9.99 -7.12
CA SER A 49 -45.95 -9.22 -6.44
C SER A 49 -45.68 -9.22 -4.93
N PHE A 50 -45.72 -8.03 -4.33
CA PHE A 50 -45.50 -7.85 -2.90
C PHE A 50 -46.82 -7.53 -2.21
N GLY A 51 -47.06 -8.13 -1.04
CA GLY A 51 -48.25 -7.89 -0.24
C GLY A 51 -48.24 -6.53 0.47
N SER A 52 -47.06 -5.92 0.62
CA SER A 52 -46.86 -4.62 1.25
C SER A 52 -45.57 -3.94 0.77
N LEU A 53 -45.43 -2.64 1.07
CA LEU A 53 -44.17 -1.90 0.85
C LEU A 53 -43.03 -2.43 1.74
N GLU A 54 -43.35 -2.94 2.92
CA GLU A 54 -42.36 -3.55 3.83
C GLU A 54 -41.79 -4.84 3.24
N ASP A 55 -42.62 -5.68 2.62
CA ASP A 55 -42.17 -6.90 1.93
C ASP A 55 -41.27 -6.57 0.74
N ALA A 56 -41.62 -5.55 -0.05
CA ALA A 56 -40.80 -5.08 -1.16
C ALA A 56 -39.44 -4.55 -0.68
N ASN A 57 -39.43 -3.76 0.40
CA ASN A 57 -38.19 -3.24 0.99
C ASN A 57 -37.32 -4.35 1.58
N ALA A 58 -37.91 -5.33 2.25
CA ALA A 58 -37.20 -6.49 2.79
C ALA A 58 -36.60 -7.34 1.67
N PHE A 59 -37.35 -7.56 0.58
CA PHE A 59 -36.85 -8.25 -0.61
C PHE A 59 -35.66 -7.53 -1.25
N ILE A 60 -35.78 -6.23 -1.50
CA ILE A 60 -34.70 -5.40 -2.06
C ILE A 60 -33.48 -5.42 -1.13
N GLY A 61 -33.67 -5.27 0.18
CA GLY A 61 -32.60 -5.32 1.17
C GLY A 61 -31.86 -6.66 1.17
N ASN A 62 -32.60 -7.77 1.15
CA ASN A 62 -32.03 -9.11 1.08
C ASN A 62 -31.28 -9.35 -0.23
N PHE A 63 -31.80 -8.87 -1.37
CA PHE A 63 -31.12 -8.98 -2.65
C PHE A 63 -29.81 -8.21 -2.65
N ILE A 64 -29.82 -6.94 -2.24
CA ILE A 64 -28.62 -6.10 -2.15
C ILE A 64 -27.59 -6.73 -1.21
N GLN A 65 -28.03 -7.24 -0.05
CA GLN A 65 -27.15 -7.91 0.89
C GLN A 65 -26.53 -9.17 0.27
N LYS A 66 -27.33 -10.02 -0.36
CA LYS A 66 -26.86 -11.25 -1.01
C LYS A 66 -25.85 -10.95 -2.12
N SER A 67 -26.14 -9.98 -2.98
CA SER A 67 -25.24 -9.57 -4.06
C SER A 67 -23.95 -8.94 -3.53
N SER A 68 -24.00 -8.21 -2.41
CA SER A 68 -22.80 -7.63 -1.78
C SER A 68 -21.87 -8.67 -1.14
N GLN A 69 -22.40 -9.86 -0.83
CA GLN A 69 -21.68 -10.98 -0.23
C GLN A 69 -21.25 -12.03 -1.26
N ALA A 70 -21.74 -11.95 -2.50
CA ALA A 70 -21.33 -12.86 -3.57
C ALA A 70 -19.86 -12.61 -3.96
N PRO A 71 -19.05 -13.67 -4.16
CA PRO A 71 -17.70 -13.55 -4.70
C PRO A 71 -17.67 -12.91 -6.08
N ILE A 72 -16.69 -12.04 -6.33
CA ILE A 72 -16.49 -11.37 -7.62
C ILE A 72 -15.17 -11.84 -8.24
N ASP A 73 -15.21 -12.26 -9.50
CA ASP A 73 -14.06 -12.81 -10.22
C ASP A 73 -12.91 -11.79 -10.36
N ASP A 74 -13.21 -10.53 -10.64
CA ASP A 74 -12.21 -9.46 -10.73
C ASP A 74 -11.60 -9.08 -9.37
N PHE A 75 -12.28 -9.41 -8.26
CA PHE A 75 -11.71 -9.35 -6.92
C PHE A 75 -11.13 -10.69 -6.48
N HIS A 76 -11.00 -11.63 -7.42
CA HIS A 76 -10.47 -12.95 -7.20
C HIS A 76 -11.20 -13.67 -6.05
N GLY A 77 -12.53 -13.63 -6.02
CA GLY A 77 -13.34 -14.36 -5.06
C GLY A 77 -13.61 -13.60 -3.75
N LEU A 78 -13.12 -12.36 -3.59
CA LEU A 78 -13.64 -11.47 -2.56
C LEU A 78 -15.00 -10.90 -3.00
N SER A 79 -15.90 -10.69 -2.05
CA SER A 79 -17.14 -9.95 -2.31
C SER A 79 -16.90 -8.43 -2.30
N SER A 80 -17.87 -7.66 -2.79
CA SER A 80 -17.84 -6.19 -2.69
C SER A 80 -17.71 -5.68 -1.25
N GLU A 81 -18.40 -6.32 -0.29
CA GLU A 81 -18.28 -5.96 1.13
C GLU A 81 -16.87 -6.27 1.66
N GLN A 82 -16.31 -7.43 1.31
CA GLN A 82 -14.94 -7.77 1.73
C GLN A 82 -13.92 -6.79 1.13
N MET A 83 -14.02 -6.48 -0.17
CA MET A 83 -13.16 -5.48 -0.80
C MET A 83 -13.30 -4.11 -0.15
N HIS A 84 -14.52 -3.66 0.15
CA HIS A 84 -14.76 -2.41 0.87
C HIS A 84 -14.07 -2.39 2.24
N ARG A 85 -14.16 -3.49 3.01
CA ARG A 85 -13.43 -3.63 4.28
C ARG A 85 -11.92 -3.56 4.11
N LEU A 86 -11.38 -4.21 3.08
CA LEU A 86 -9.94 -4.19 2.78
C LEU A 86 -9.44 -2.77 2.45
N LEU A 87 -10.21 -1.96 1.73
CA LEU A 87 -9.81 -0.60 1.34
C LEU A 87 -9.93 0.42 2.48
N HIS A 88 -11.02 0.34 3.25
CA HIS A 88 -11.38 1.37 4.22
C HIS A 88 -11.00 1.03 5.65
N PHE A 89 -11.00 -0.26 6.01
CA PHE A 89 -10.78 -0.77 7.36
C PHE A 89 -9.69 -1.86 7.42
N PRO A 90 -8.52 -1.68 6.76
CA PRO A 90 -7.54 -2.76 6.57
C PRO A 90 -6.96 -3.34 7.86
N PHE A 91 -6.94 -2.56 8.95
CA PHE A 91 -6.46 -3.00 10.28
C PHE A 91 -7.60 -3.19 11.29
N GLU A 92 -8.86 -3.07 10.85
CA GLU A 92 -10.08 -3.05 11.68
C GLU A 92 -11.11 -4.06 11.15
N THR A 93 -10.65 -5.16 10.55
CA THR A 93 -11.50 -6.24 10.03
C THR A 93 -10.94 -7.63 10.40
N PRO A 94 -10.88 -7.96 11.71
CA PRO A 94 -10.29 -9.22 12.19
C PRO A 94 -11.01 -10.47 11.66
N GLU A 95 -12.24 -10.33 11.16
CA GLU A 95 -13.02 -11.40 10.54
C GLU A 95 -12.47 -11.81 9.17
N LEU A 96 -11.79 -10.90 8.46
CA LEU A 96 -11.22 -11.14 7.13
C LEU A 96 -9.69 -11.26 7.16
N VAL A 97 -9.03 -10.48 8.01
CA VAL A 97 -7.58 -10.45 8.08
C VAL A 97 -7.07 -10.16 9.47
N THR A 98 -5.98 -10.83 9.86
CA THR A 98 -5.26 -10.53 11.10
C THR A 98 -3.81 -10.19 10.79
N PHE A 99 -3.31 -9.12 11.41
CA PHE A 99 -1.90 -8.74 11.38
C PHE A 99 -1.21 -9.14 12.67
N ALA A 100 -0.01 -9.69 12.55
CA ALA A 100 0.79 -10.05 13.72
C ALA A 100 1.19 -8.79 14.52
N SER A 101 0.99 -8.84 15.84
CA SER A 101 1.45 -7.76 16.75
C SER A 101 2.96 -7.79 17.01
N ARG A 102 3.58 -8.95 16.76
CA ARG A 102 5.01 -9.22 16.76
C ARG A 102 5.25 -10.34 15.75
N ILE A 103 6.33 -10.27 14.99
CA ILE A 103 6.72 -11.32 14.04
C ILE A 103 7.50 -12.41 14.77
N ASP A 104 7.26 -13.68 14.42
CA ASP A 104 7.91 -14.83 15.08
C ASP A 104 9.31 -15.15 14.53
N ILE A 105 9.67 -14.54 13.40
CA ILE A 105 10.97 -14.63 12.76
C ILE A 105 11.69 -13.27 12.80
N ALA A 106 13.01 -13.30 12.55
CA ALA A 106 13.75 -12.07 12.28
C ALA A 106 13.23 -11.46 10.96
N PRO A 107 12.75 -10.21 10.95
CA PRO A 107 12.21 -9.60 9.74
C PRO A 107 13.37 -9.12 8.85
N GLU A 108 13.86 -10.01 7.99
CA GLU A 108 14.84 -9.70 6.95
C GLU A 108 14.20 -8.84 5.85
N ALA A 109 14.20 -7.54 6.08
CA ALA A 109 13.61 -6.56 5.18
C ALA A 109 14.53 -5.34 5.02
N PRO A 110 14.60 -4.72 3.83
CA PRO A 110 15.38 -3.51 3.60
C PRO A 110 15.09 -2.39 4.61
N ILE A 111 13.81 -2.10 4.87
CA ILE A 111 13.41 -1.08 5.84
C ILE A 111 13.87 -1.42 7.27
N MET A 112 13.92 -2.70 7.65
CA MET A 112 14.38 -3.12 8.98
C MET A 112 15.89 -2.98 9.15
N THR A 113 16.66 -3.31 8.11
CA THR A 113 18.11 -3.08 8.09
C THR A 113 18.42 -1.60 8.27
N LEU A 114 17.74 -0.72 7.52
CA LEU A 114 17.92 0.72 7.62
C LEU A 114 17.43 1.29 8.95
N PHE A 115 16.32 0.78 9.48
CA PHE A 115 15.82 1.19 10.79
C PHE A 115 16.80 0.82 11.90
N ARG A 116 17.40 -0.38 11.84
CA ARG A 116 18.43 -0.80 12.79
C ARG A 116 19.64 0.14 12.76
N LEU A 117 20.18 0.44 11.57
CA LEU A 117 21.28 1.40 11.40
C LEU A 117 20.92 2.78 11.98
N LEU A 118 19.68 3.24 11.76
CA LEU A 118 19.19 4.50 12.32
C LEU A 118 19.07 4.45 13.84
N ALA A 119 18.48 3.39 14.39
CA ALA A 119 18.30 3.24 15.84
C ALA A 119 19.63 3.14 16.57
N ASP A 120 20.60 2.39 16.02
CA ASP A 120 21.95 2.26 16.54
C ASP A 120 22.68 3.61 16.53
N ALA A 121 22.57 4.37 15.44
CA ALA A 121 23.18 5.70 15.34
C ALA A 121 22.52 6.75 16.25
N ILE A 122 21.24 6.58 16.58
CA ILE A 122 20.54 7.42 17.55
C ILE A 122 20.99 7.08 18.98
N GLY A 123 21.00 5.80 19.34
CA GLY A 123 21.41 5.32 20.67
C GLY A 123 20.73 6.03 21.85
N GLU A 124 21.43 6.09 22.99
CA GLU A 124 20.98 6.81 24.18
C GLU A 124 21.19 8.33 24.07
N GLU A 125 22.27 8.76 23.42
CA GLU A 125 22.68 10.18 23.38
C GLU A 125 21.92 11.02 22.34
N GLY A 126 21.23 10.36 21.41
CA GLY A 126 20.54 10.96 20.27
C GLY A 126 21.48 11.38 19.14
N LEU A 127 20.98 11.34 17.92
CA LEU A 127 21.73 11.73 16.72
C LEU A 127 21.47 13.21 16.39
N LYS A 128 22.51 14.05 16.38
CA LYS A 128 22.37 15.47 16.05
C LYS A 128 21.85 15.66 14.63
N ALA A 129 20.76 16.42 14.46
CA ALA A 129 20.25 16.76 13.14
C ALA A 129 21.09 17.89 12.49
N THR A 130 21.06 17.98 11.18
CA THR A 130 21.63 19.13 10.46
C THR A 130 20.80 20.40 10.74
N ALA A 131 21.30 21.56 10.32
CA ALA A 131 20.60 22.84 10.45
C ALA A 131 19.23 22.85 9.73
N THR A 132 19.14 22.22 8.55
CA THR A 132 17.89 22.03 7.80
C THR A 132 17.03 20.90 8.37
N GLY A 133 17.58 20.17 9.33
CA GLY A 133 16.85 19.21 10.09
C GLY A 133 16.86 17.77 9.59
N ASN A 134 17.77 17.47 8.68
CA ASN A 134 18.01 16.16 8.12
C ASN A 134 18.99 15.35 8.98
N LEU A 135 19.14 14.08 8.65
CA LEU A 135 20.21 13.20 9.12
C LEU A 135 21.59 13.73 8.66
N PRO A 136 22.64 13.60 9.49
CA PRO A 136 24.00 14.00 9.11
C PRO A 136 24.52 13.27 7.88
N ARG A 137 25.20 14.01 7.00
CA ARG A 137 25.79 13.47 5.76
C ARG A 137 26.67 12.24 5.99
N ASN A 138 27.54 12.27 7.00
CA ASN A 138 28.46 11.16 7.25
C ASN A 138 27.69 9.89 7.62
N PHE A 139 26.70 10.01 8.52
CA PHE A 139 25.81 8.89 8.84
C PHE A 139 25.09 8.36 7.59
N CYS A 140 24.57 9.22 6.72
CA CYS A 140 23.92 8.77 5.47
C CYS A 140 24.88 7.98 4.56
N ARG A 141 26.16 8.37 4.48
CA ARG A 141 27.17 7.66 3.69
C ARG A 141 27.52 6.31 4.31
N ASP A 142 27.73 6.28 5.62
CA ASP A 142 28.07 5.06 6.35
C ASP A 142 26.91 4.05 6.29
N ALA A 143 25.67 4.52 6.48
CA ALA A 143 24.47 3.70 6.36
C ALA A 143 24.27 3.17 4.94
N ALA A 144 24.51 4.00 3.91
CA ALA A 144 24.42 3.56 2.52
C ALA A 144 25.50 2.53 2.18
N LEU A 145 26.72 2.69 2.66
CA LEU A 145 27.80 1.73 2.46
C LEU A 145 27.47 0.39 3.15
N ALA A 146 26.98 0.42 4.39
CA ALA A 146 26.56 -0.76 5.12
C ALA A 146 25.38 -1.48 4.46
N PHE A 147 24.42 -0.73 3.89
CA PHE A 147 23.23 -1.27 3.25
C PHE A 147 23.48 -1.82 1.84
N LEU A 148 24.27 -1.12 1.02
CA LEU A 148 24.50 -1.48 -0.39
C LEU A 148 25.74 -2.36 -0.61
N GLY A 149 26.64 -2.43 0.39
CA GLY A 149 28.00 -2.94 0.22
C GLY A 149 28.87 -2.04 -0.67
N GLU A 150 30.15 -2.37 -0.79
CA GLU A 150 31.11 -1.55 -1.54
C GLU A 150 30.76 -1.39 -3.02
N GLU A 151 30.38 -2.50 -3.67
CA GLU A 151 30.02 -2.52 -5.09
C GLU A 151 28.75 -1.72 -5.36
N GLY A 152 27.70 -1.95 -4.56
CA GLY A 152 26.43 -1.25 -4.68
C GLY A 152 26.59 0.25 -4.40
N TYR A 153 27.36 0.61 -3.38
CA TYR A 153 27.67 2.01 -3.06
C TYR A 153 28.38 2.69 -4.24
N ARG A 154 29.43 2.07 -4.80
CA ARG A 154 30.18 2.63 -5.93
C ARG A 154 29.30 2.83 -7.17
N LYS A 155 28.41 1.87 -7.47
CA LYS A 155 27.43 2.02 -8.55
C LYS A 155 26.46 3.17 -8.28
N ARG A 156 25.92 3.26 -7.05
CA ARG A 156 24.99 4.31 -6.64
C ARG A 156 25.62 5.70 -6.73
N THR A 157 26.88 5.84 -6.33
CA THR A 157 27.57 7.13 -6.32
C THR A 157 28.33 7.45 -7.61
N ARG A 158 28.14 6.66 -8.68
CA ARG A 158 28.91 6.81 -9.93
C ARG A 158 28.73 8.17 -10.60
N TYR A 159 27.53 8.74 -10.55
CA TYR A 159 27.16 9.98 -11.23
C TYR A 159 26.70 11.10 -10.27
N GLY A 160 26.76 10.86 -8.96
CA GLY A 160 26.36 11.81 -7.91
C GLY A 160 26.55 11.20 -6.53
N GLY A 161 27.19 11.91 -5.61
CA GLY A 161 27.44 11.42 -4.25
C GLY A 161 26.27 11.61 -3.29
N ILE A 162 26.29 10.90 -2.16
CA ILE A 162 25.35 11.13 -1.05
C ILE A 162 25.84 12.33 -0.24
N ASN A 163 25.22 13.49 -0.45
CA ASN A 163 25.63 14.76 0.16
C ASN A 163 24.65 15.26 1.21
N ALA A 164 23.40 14.83 1.15
CA ALA A 164 22.37 15.04 2.17
C ALA A 164 21.48 13.79 2.32
N GLU A 165 20.69 13.72 3.40
CA GLU A 165 19.70 12.64 3.61
C GLU A 165 18.82 12.35 2.39
N PRO A 166 18.24 13.35 1.68
CA PRO A 166 17.36 13.05 0.56
C PRO A 166 18.03 12.34 -0.62
N ASP A 167 19.37 12.37 -0.71
CA ASP A 167 20.17 11.69 -1.75
C ASP A 167 20.22 10.18 -1.52
N PHE A 168 19.95 9.71 -0.28
CA PHE A 168 19.77 8.30 0.02
C PHE A 168 18.30 8.01 0.35
N SER A 169 17.51 7.77 -0.70
CA SER A 169 16.06 7.71 -0.61
C SER A 169 15.56 6.64 0.36
N GLU A 170 16.17 5.47 0.38
CA GLU A 170 15.76 4.33 1.20
C GLU A 170 15.85 4.67 2.70
N LEU A 171 16.95 5.28 3.14
CA LEU A 171 17.11 5.75 4.52
C LEU A 171 16.18 6.92 4.84
N HIS A 172 16.03 7.86 3.91
CA HIS A 172 15.13 8.99 4.08
C HIS A 172 13.67 8.56 4.30
N VAL A 173 13.19 7.61 3.49
CA VAL A 173 11.87 7.01 3.63
C VAL A 173 11.75 6.27 4.95
N THR A 174 12.74 5.45 5.31
CA THR A 174 12.77 4.73 6.60
C THR A 174 12.62 5.69 7.77
N ARG A 175 13.34 6.81 7.78
CA ARG A 175 13.25 7.81 8.85
C ARG A 175 11.89 8.53 8.86
N LEU A 176 11.32 8.86 7.70
CA LEU A 176 9.94 9.40 7.63
C LEU A 176 8.92 8.44 8.22
N THR A 177 8.98 7.17 7.81
CA THR A 177 8.07 6.13 8.29
C THR A 177 8.24 5.87 9.79
N ALA A 178 9.48 5.87 10.30
CA ALA A 178 9.75 5.71 11.72
C ALA A 178 9.22 6.89 12.56
N ASP A 179 9.32 8.13 12.05
CA ASP A 179 8.74 9.30 12.70
C ASP A 179 7.21 9.24 12.72
N LEU A 180 6.57 8.86 11.60
CA LEU A 180 5.11 8.66 11.51
C LEU A 180 4.63 7.56 12.46
N ALA A 181 5.38 6.45 12.54
CA ALA A 181 5.11 5.36 13.48
C ALA A 181 5.34 5.72 14.96
N GLY A 182 5.81 6.94 15.27
CA GLY A 182 6.16 7.39 16.61
C GLY A 182 7.37 6.64 17.21
N LEU A 183 8.16 5.96 16.37
CA LEU A 183 9.34 5.21 16.79
C LEU A 183 10.54 6.11 17.00
N THR A 184 10.67 7.12 16.15
CA THR A 184 11.65 8.20 16.28
C THR A 184 10.94 9.53 16.41
N ARG A 185 11.63 10.52 16.96
CA ARG A 185 11.18 11.90 16.90
C ARG A 185 12.36 12.85 16.98
N LYS A 186 12.11 14.08 16.56
CA LYS A 186 13.06 15.16 16.73
C LYS A 186 12.80 15.92 18.02
N TYR A 187 13.84 16.14 18.81
CA TYR A 187 13.78 16.87 20.06
C TYR A 187 15.05 17.69 20.27
N LYS A 188 14.90 19.00 20.51
CA LYS A 188 16.01 19.95 20.74
C LYS A 188 17.18 19.79 19.74
N GLY A 189 16.86 19.67 18.45
CA GLY A 189 17.86 19.55 17.37
C GLY A 189 18.52 18.18 17.23
N LYS A 190 18.06 17.15 17.95
CA LYS A 190 18.50 15.76 17.82
C LYS A 190 17.35 14.84 17.40
N PHE A 191 17.66 13.75 16.72
CA PHE A 191 16.79 12.58 16.61
C PHE A 191 16.96 11.73 17.86
N ILE A 192 15.85 11.27 18.41
CA ILE A 192 15.81 10.38 19.58
C ILE A 192 14.82 9.24 19.34
N LEU A 193 15.05 8.10 19.97
CA LEU A 193 14.07 7.02 20.01
C LEU A 193 12.89 7.42 20.90
N GLY A 194 11.68 7.17 20.43
CA GLY A 194 10.45 7.34 21.20
C GLY A 194 10.41 6.37 22.39
N SER A 195 9.70 6.75 23.45
CA SER A 195 9.55 5.90 24.65
C SER A 195 8.95 4.53 24.31
N GLU A 196 7.96 4.51 23.43
CA GLU A 196 7.32 3.27 22.97
C GLU A 196 8.27 2.42 22.13
N CYS A 197 9.12 3.02 21.29
CA CYS A 197 10.16 2.30 20.55
C CYS A 197 11.11 1.58 21.51
N ARG A 198 11.59 2.26 22.56
CA ARG A 198 12.49 1.66 23.55
C ARG A 198 11.82 0.49 24.28
N LYS A 199 10.56 0.64 24.68
CA LYS A 199 9.78 -0.44 25.31
C LYS A 199 9.65 -1.66 24.40
N ILE A 200 9.32 -1.44 23.12
CA ILE A 200 9.19 -2.53 22.13
C ILE A 200 10.54 -3.22 21.92
N LEU A 201 11.63 -2.46 21.75
CA LEU A 201 12.97 -3.03 21.56
C LEU A 201 13.40 -3.88 22.76
N VAL A 202 13.09 -3.47 23.99
CA VAL A 202 13.39 -4.25 25.21
C VAL A 202 12.52 -5.50 25.31
N LYS A 203 11.22 -5.39 25.02
CA LYS A 203 10.26 -6.49 25.22
C LYS A 203 10.28 -7.52 24.10
N ASP A 204 10.21 -7.04 22.86
CA ASP A 204 9.90 -7.82 21.66
C ASP A 204 11.04 -7.79 20.62
N GLY A 205 12.06 -6.95 20.83
CA GLY A 205 13.16 -6.75 19.89
C GLY A 205 12.71 -6.12 18.57
N LEU A 206 13.55 -6.26 17.53
CA LEU A 206 13.20 -5.82 16.16
C LEU A 206 11.92 -6.46 15.60
N PRO A 207 11.57 -7.74 15.90
CA PRO A 207 10.31 -8.31 15.44
C PRO A 207 9.05 -7.58 15.94
N GLY A 208 9.12 -6.87 17.07
CA GLY A 208 8.03 -6.00 17.55
C GLY A 208 7.96 -4.65 16.84
N ILE A 209 9.04 -4.21 16.19
CA ILE A 209 9.10 -2.93 15.47
C ILE A 209 8.47 -3.04 14.09
N TYR A 210 8.67 -4.16 13.39
CA TYR A 210 8.21 -4.33 12.02
C TYR A 210 6.71 -4.02 11.83
N PRO A 211 5.77 -4.53 12.66
CA PRO A 211 4.35 -4.24 12.48
C PRO A 211 4.01 -2.74 12.59
N ARG A 212 4.79 -1.97 13.38
CA ARG A 212 4.63 -0.51 13.49
C ARG A 212 5.05 0.19 12.21
N LEU A 213 6.20 -0.20 11.65
CA LEU A 213 6.69 0.36 10.39
C LEU A 213 5.77 0.00 9.22
N LEU A 214 5.32 -1.26 9.12
CA LEU A 214 4.37 -1.69 8.10
C LEU A 214 3.10 -0.86 8.12
N ARG A 215 2.49 -0.69 9.31
CA ARG A 215 1.25 0.08 9.46
C ARG A 215 1.43 1.54 9.04
N ALA A 216 2.47 2.20 9.53
CA ALA A 216 2.76 3.59 9.19
C ALA A 216 3.10 3.74 7.70
N PHE A 217 3.83 2.80 7.10
CA PHE A 217 4.15 2.83 5.68
C PHE A 217 2.88 2.66 4.83
N ALA A 218 2.01 1.72 5.19
CA ALA A 218 0.79 1.45 4.43
C ALA A 218 -0.24 2.60 4.51
N ARG A 219 -0.37 3.27 5.66
CA ARG A 219 -1.47 4.24 5.90
C ARG A 219 -1.06 5.69 5.96
N GLU A 220 0.12 6.00 6.49
CA GLU A 220 0.49 7.37 6.85
C GLU A 220 1.54 7.94 5.91
N TYR A 221 2.49 7.11 5.47
CA TYR A 221 3.49 7.52 4.50
C TYR A 221 2.85 7.72 3.12
N ASN A 222 3.09 8.86 2.48
CA ASN A 222 2.60 9.13 1.14
C ASN A 222 3.48 8.43 0.08
N TRP A 223 2.94 7.40 -0.57
CA TRP A 223 3.68 6.62 -1.57
C TRP A 223 4.09 7.45 -2.81
N GLY A 224 3.38 8.55 -3.09
CA GLY A 224 3.69 9.48 -4.19
C GLY A 224 4.76 10.52 -3.87
N TYR A 225 5.37 10.51 -2.68
CA TYR A 225 6.25 11.60 -2.21
C TYR A 225 7.44 11.91 -3.14
N LYS A 226 7.97 10.93 -3.88
CA LYS A 226 9.20 11.08 -4.69
C LYS A 226 9.16 10.44 -6.09
N ASP A 227 7.99 10.15 -6.65
CA ASP A 227 7.91 9.44 -7.93
C ASP A 227 7.44 10.28 -9.12
N ARG A 228 7.02 11.54 -8.89
CA ARG A 228 6.51 12.48 -9.91
C ARG A 228 5.24 12.01 -10.61
N TYR A 229 4.66 10.89 -10.22
CA TYR A 229 3.37 10.44 -10.73
C TYR A 229 2.24 11.28 -10.15
N GLN A 230 1.09 11.17 -10.79
CA GLN A 230 -0.15 11.72 -10.27
C GLN A 230 -0.58 10.99 -8.99
N GLU A 231 -1.48 11.64 -8.26
CA GLU A 231 -2.04 11.12 -7.02
C GLU A 231 -3.14 10.10 -7.30
N PHE A 232 -2.75 8.87 -7.64
CA PHE A 232 -3.62 7.70 -7.75
C PHE A 232 -3.85 7.08 -6.37
N SER A 233 -4.77 7.66 -5.60
CA SER A 233 -5.00 7.30 -4.19
C SER A 233 -5.28 5.81 -3.99
N ILE A 234 -6.01 5.17 -4.89
CA ILE A 234 -6.39 3.76 -4.80
C ILE A 234 -5.20 2.80 -4.79
N ILE A 235 -4.07 3.15 -5.40
CA ILE A 235 -2.86 2.29 -5.41
C ILE A 235 -2.38 2.04 -3.98
N GLN A 236 -2.36 3.06 -3.13
CA GLN A 236 -1.98 2.90 -1.72
C GLN A 236 -3.13 2.31 -0.88
N HIS A 237 -4.38 2.73 -1.12
CA HIS A 237 -5.51 2.22 -0.33
C HIS A 237 -5.79 0.73 -0.57
N SER A 238 -5.41 0.22 -1.74
CA SER A 238 -5.51 -1.20 -2.09
C SER A 238 -4.32 -2.04 -1.63
N PHE A 239 -3.41 -1.53 -0.79
CA PHE A 239 -2.24 -2.30 -0.34
C PHE A 239 -2.61 -3.67 0.23
N LEU A 240 -3.73 -3.77 0.95
CA LEU A 240 -4.16 -5.03 1.54
C LEU A 240 -4.69 -6.00 0.47
N PHE A 241 -5.29 -5.50 -0.60
CA PHE A 241 -5.61 -6.32 -1.77
C PHE A 241 -4.32 -6.78 -2.49
N THR A 242 -3.29 -5.94 -2.60
CA THR A 242 -1.98 -6.38 -3.10
C THR A 242 -1.41 -7.52 -2.24
N LEU A 243 -1.47 -7.42 -0.91
CA LEU A 243 -1.06 -8.52 -0.01
C LEU A 243 -1.90 -9.79 -0.22
N TYR A 244 -3.21 -9.64 -0.43
CA TYR A 244 -4.10 -10.77 -0.75
C TYR A 244 -3.68 -11.47 -2.05
N LEU A 245 -3.37 -10.71 -3.10
CA LEU A 245 -2.89 -11.27 -4.37
C LEU A 245 -1.54 -11.99 -4.20
N LEU A 246 -0.61 -11.41 -3.43
CA LEU A 246 0.66 -12.04 -3.10
C LEU A 246 0.44 -13.36 -2.34
N GLN A 247 -0.49 -13.39 -1.39
CA GLN A 247 -0.82 -14.60 -0.64
C GLN A 247 -1.35 -15.72 -1.54
N ARG A 248 -2.14 -15.37 -2.57
CA ARG A 248 -2.74 -16.34 -3.48
C ARG A 248 -1.83 -16.80 -4.61
N PHE A 249 -1.07 -15.89 -5.22
CA PHE A 249 -0.35 -16.15 -6.46
C PHE A 249 1.17 -16.06 -6.33
N GLY A 250 1.66 -15.49 -5.23
CA GLY A 250 3.06 -15.17 -5.05
C GLY A 250 3.95 -16.35 -4.65
N ALA A 251 3.41 -17.56 -4.43
CA ALA A 251 4.26 -18.74 -4.21
C ALA A 251 5.15 -19.05 -5.43
N GLU A 252 4.68 -18.71 -6.62
CA GLU A 252 5.41 -18.84 -7.88
C GLU A 252 5.92 -17.49 -8.37
N TRP A 253 6.95 -17.52 -9.21
CA TRP A 253 7.45 -16.33 -9.89
C TRP A 253 6.44 -15.82 -10.91
N ARG A 254 5.89 -14.63 -10.66
CA ARG A 254 4.93 -13.94 -11.54
C ARG A 254 5.52 -12.61 -12.01
N THR A 255 5.08 -12.14 -13.17
CA THR A 255 5.50 -10.82 -13.67
C THR A 255 4.82 -9.70 -12.90
N SER A 256 5.42 -8.51 -12.88
CA SER A 256 4.81 -7.32 -12.30
C SER A 256 3.51 -6.93 -13.03
N THR A 257 3.47 -7.17 -14.35
CA THR A 257 2.30 -7.00 -15.22
C THR A 257 1.12 -7.89 -14.81
N PHE A 258 1.37 -9.15 -14.43
CA PHE A 258 0.31 -10.06 -13.94
C PHE A 258 -0.48 -9.45 -12.78
N TYR A 259 0.19 -8.85 -11.80
CA TYR A 259 -0.49 -8.19 -10.68
C TYR A 259 -1.14 -6.87 -11.08
N ALA A 260 -0.53 -6.12 -12.00
CA ALA A 260 -1.08 -4.86 -12.50
C ALA A 260 -2.37 -5.07 -13.29
N ASP A 261 -2.45 -6.12 -14.11
CA ASP A 261 -3.65 -6.47 -14.89
C ASP A 261 -4.81 -6.85 -13.97
N ILE A 262 -4.53 -7.59 -12.89
CA ILE A 262 -5.51 -7.89 -11.85
C ILE A 262 -5.99 -6.59 -11.17
N PHE A 263 -5.05 -5.73 -10.78
CA PHE A 263 -5.38 -4.45 -10.16
C PHE A 263 -6.25 -3.56 -11.07
N LEU A 264 -5.93 -3.48 -12.37
CA LEU A 264 -6.71 -2.69 -13.33
C LEU A 264 -8.12 -3.25 -13.55
N ARG A 265 -8.28 -4.58 -13.58
CA ARG A 265 -9.61 -5.22 -13.63
C ARG A 265 -10.43 -4.95 -12.36
N ALA A 266 -9.78 -4.96 -11.20
CA ALA A 266 -10.45 -4.63 -9.94
C ALA A 266 -10.85 -3.14 -9.83
N PHE A 267 -10.04 -2.23 -10.39
CA PHE A 267 -10.25 -0.78 -10.24
C PHE A 267 -10.20 -0.01 -11.57
N PRO A 268 -11.02 -0.35 -12.58
CA PRO A 268 -10.92 0.23 -13.92
C PRO A 268 -11.19 1.75 -13.93
N ALA A 269 -11.95 2.25 -12.96
CA ALA A 269 -12.26 3.68 -12.84
C ALA A 269 -11.02 4.56 -12.60
N VAL A 270 -9.91 4.00 -12.11
CA VAL A 270 -8.66 4.76 -11.90
C VAL A 270 -8.08 5.29 -13.22
N LEU A 271 -8.38 4.64 -14.35
CA LEU A 271 -7.98 5.09 -15.70
C LEU A 271 -8.46 6.52 -16.00
N GLY A 272 -9.64 6.90 -15.48
CA GLY A 272 -10.18 8.25 -15.61
C GLY A 272 -9.45 9.31 -14.78
N GLU A 273 -8.53 8.92 -13.89
CA GLU A 273 -7.69 9.85 -13.13
C GLU A 273 -6.39 10.22 -13.85
N ALA A 274 -5.98 9.46 -14.87
CA ALA A 274 -4.76 9.69 -15.60
C ALA A 274 -4.88 10.90 -16.53
N ARG A 275 -4.01 11.90 -16.35
CA ARG A 275 -3.83 12.96 -17.37
C ARG A 275 -3.29 12.39 -18.69
N PRO A 276 -3.71 12.97 -19.84
CA PRO A 276 -3.09 12.70 -21.12
C PRO A 276 -1.59 12.97 -21.07
N TYR A 277 -0.79 12.03 -21.57
CA TYR A 277 0.66 12.17 -21.69
C TYR A 277 1.09 11.73 -23.10
N PRO A 278 2.00 12.47 -23.77
CA PRO A 278 2.50 12.04 -25.07
C PRO A 278 3.18 10.67 -24.94
N PHE A 279 2.81 9.74 -25.82
CA PHE A 279 3.43 8.41 -25.93
C PHE A 279 3.20 7.44 -24.75
N GLU A 280 2.21 7.71 -23.88
CA GLU A 280 1.86 6.79 -22.80
C GLU A 280 0.35 6.77 -22.57
N SER A 281 -0.26 5.57 -22.64
CA SER A 281 -1.68 5.38 -22.36
C SER A 281 -1.99 5.52 -20.86
N ALA A 282 -3.26 5.70 -20.52
CA ALA A 282 -3.69 5.71 -19.11
C ALA A 282 -3.37 4.37 -18.41
N GLU A 283 -3.55 3.26 -19.12
CA GLU A 283 -3.23 1.92 -18.62
C GLU A 283 -1.74 1.79 -18.34
N GLU A 284 -0.87 2.22 -19.25
CA GLU A 284 0.59 2.18 -19.07
C GLU A 284 1.04 3.03 -17.88
N GLN A 285 0.49 4.23 -17.73
CA GLN A 285 0.78 5.12 -16.60
C GLN A 285 0.43 4.47 -15.25
N ILE A 286 -0.76 3.87 -15.16
CA ILE A 286 -1.26 3.26 -13.93
C ILE A 286 -0.55 1.95 -13.63
N THR A 287 -0.33 1.11 -14.64
CA THR A 287 0.44 -0.13 -14.51
C THR A 287 1.83 0.17 -13.96
N ARG A 288 2.56 1.13 -14.54
CA ARG A 288 3.88 1.52 -14.02
C ARG A 288 3.81 2.11 -12.63
N CYS A 289 2.83 2.96 -12.35
CA CYS A 289 2.68 3.55 -11.02
C CYS A 289 2.37 2.48 -9.96
N TYR A 290 1.51 1.52 -10.26
CA TYR A 290 1.17 0.41 -9.38
C TYR A 290 2.37 -0.49 -9.12
N THR A 291 3.08 -0.93 -10.17
CA THR A 291 4.25 -1.82 -10.01
C THR A 291 5.37 -1.15 -9.22
N ILE A 292 5.65 0.14 -9.48
CA ILE A 292 6.65 0.91 -8.74
C ILE A 292 6.23 1.13 -7.29
N ARG A 293 5.01 1.58 -7.03
CA ARG A 293 4.60 1.94 -5.66
C ARG A 293 4.31 0.73 -4.81
N ALA A 294 3.53 -0.23 -5.32
CA ALA A 294 3.00 -1.35 -4.54
C ALA A 294 3.95 -2.55 -4.50
N LEU A 295 4.65 -2.87 -5.60
CA LEU A 295 5.47 -4.10 -5.65
C LEU A 295 6.93 -3.82 -5.30
N ASP A 296 7.54 -2.80 -5.91
CA ASP A 296 8.93 -2.41 -5.67
C ASP A 296 9.06 -1.63 -4.34
N ARG A 297 8.50 -0.42 -4.28
CA ARG A 297 8.75 0.49 -3.14
C ARG A 297 8.01 0.12 -1.85
N PHE A 298 7.00 -0.74 -1.93
CA PHE A 298 6.27 -1.25 -0.78
C PHE A 298 6.64 -2.71 -0.50
N ALA A 299 6.26 -3.64 -1.37
CA ALA A 299 6.40 -5.07 -1.06
C ALA A 299 7.87 -5.51 -0.94
N GLU A 300 8.74 -5.16 -1.90
CA GLU A 300 10.17 -5.51 -1.82
C GLU A 300 10.84 -4.77 -0.65
N PHE A 301 10.56 -3.48 -0.49
CA PHE A 301 11.17 -2.68 0.58
C PHE A 301 10.82 -3.15 1.99
N LEU A 302 9.63 -3.74 2.18
CA LEU A 302 9.20 -4.39 3.41
C LEU A 302 9.62 -5.87 3.50
N GLY A 303 10.34 -6.41 2.53
CA GLY A 303 10.77 -7.82 2.55
C GLY A 303 9.63 -8.82 2.36
N LEU A 304 8.51 -8.39 1.77
CA LEU A 304 7.35 -9.23 1.49
C LEU A 304 7.53 -10.02 0.19
N VAL A 305 8.32 -9.50 -0.73
CA VAL A 305 8.66 -10.15 -2.00
C VAL A 305 10.13 -10.00 -2.29
N GLU A 306 10.65 -10.90 -3.11
CA GLU A 306 11.91 -10.70 -3.84
C GLU A 306 11.60 -10.36 -5.29
N ILE A 307 12.45 -9.54 -5.90
CA ILE A 307 12.31 -9.09 -7.29
C ILE A 307 13.53 -9.52 -8.10
N GLU A 308 13.26 -10.08 -9.27
CA GLU A 308 14.24 -10.38 -10.31
C GLU A 308 14.01 -9.46 -11.51
N ARG A 309 15.04 -8.73 -11.91
CA ARG A 309 15.04 -7.84 -13.08
C ARG A 309 15.94 -8.41 -14.15
N ASP A 310 15.52 -8.30 -15.41
CA ASP A 310 16.37 -8.68 -16.53
C ASP A 310 17.56 -7.69 -16.63
N PRO A 311 18.82 -8.16 -16.44
CA PRO A 311 19.98 -7.28 -16.56
C PRO A 311 20.25 -6.80 -18.00
N ALA A 312 19.70 -7.48 -19.01
CA ALA A 312 19.83 -7.13 -20.42
C ALA A 312 18.88 -6.01 -20.84
N ASP A 313 17.72 -5.87 -20.19
CA ASP A 313 16.75 -4.83 -20.48
C ASP A 313 16.67 -3.79 -19.35
N LYS A 314 17.64 -2.85 -19.38
CA LYS A 314 17.69 -1.73 -18.42
C LYS A 314 16.53 -0.74 -18.56
N TYR A 315 15.72 -0.87 -19.61
CA TYR A 315 14.58 -0.01 -19.89
C TYR A 315 13.24 -0.74 -19.72
N ALA A 316 13.26 -2.07 -19.56
CA ALA A 316 12.09 -2.84 -19.15
C ALA A 316 11.64 -2.37 -17.77
N ASN A 317 10.41 -1.85 -17.75
CA ASN A 317 9.70 -1.60 -16.50
C ASN A 317 9.10 -2.90 -15.91
N GLU A 318 9.25 -4.02 -16.63
CA GLU A 318 8.80 -5.33 -16.21
C GLU A 318 9.87 -6.02 -15.37
N PHE A 319 9.41 -6.73 -14.35
CA PHE A 319 10.23 -7.57 -13.48
C PHE A 319 9.40 -8.75 -13.01
N ARG A 320 10.07 -9.79 -12.53
CA ARG A 320 9.39 -10.92 -11.89
C ARG A 320 9.53 -10.79 -10.39
N LEU A 321 8.53 -11.27 -9.67
CA LEU A 321 8.53 -11.28 -8.22
C LEU A 321 7.95 -12.58 -7.67
N ARG A 322 8.38 -12.92 -6.46
CA ARG A 322 7.88 -14.03 -5.66
C ARG A 322 7.71 -13.59 -4.22
N LYS A 323 6.67 -14.09 -3.56
CA LYS A 323 6.39 -13.91 -2.14
C LYS A 323 7.49 -14.54 -1.29
N LEU A 324 7.95 -13.79 -0.29
CA LEU A 324 8.88 -14.29 0.72
C LEU A 324 8.12 -14.87 1.93
N PRO A 325 8.74 -15.77 2.73
CA PRO A 325 8.10 -16.36 3.91
C PRO A 325 7.58 -15.32 4.92
N LEU A 326 8.17 -14.12 4.96
CA LEU A 326 7.78 -13.06 5.87
C LEU A 326 6.28 -12.70 5.74
N VAL A 327 5.69 -12.79 4.54
CA VAL A 327 4.26 -12.48 4.35
C VAL A 327 3.38 -13.33 5.24
N ASP A 328 3.66 -14.62 5.36
CA ASP A 328 2.88 -15.58 6.15
C ASP A 328 2.97 -15.32 7.66
N HIS A 329 4.02 -14.63 8.12
CA HIS A 329 4.16 -14.20 9.51
C HIS A 329 3.63 -12.79 9.78
N VAL A 330 3.36 -12.01 8.73
CA VAL A 330 2.90 -10.63 8.83
C VAL A 330 1.38 -10.54 8.84
N VAL A 331 0.75 -11.26 7.91
CA VAL A 331 -0.67 -11.13 7.59
C VAL A 331 -1.28 -12.49 7.33
N HIS A 332 -2.42 -12.75 7.94
CA HIS A 332 -3.20 -13.97 7.73
C HIS A 332 -4.61 -13.60 7.26
N PHE A 333 -4.97 -14.08 6.07
CA PHE A 333 -6.32 -13.91 5.51
C PHE A 333 -7.19 -15.09 5.92
N HIS A 334 -8.37 -14.78 6.45
CA HIS A 334 -9.37 -15.77 6.84
C HIS A 334 -10.29 -16.06 5.65
N ALA A 335 -10.63 -17.34 5.48
CA ALA A 335 -11.48 -17.82 4.39
C ALA A 335 -12.97 -17.65 4.68
#